data_AF-A0A7X7X8C9-F1
#
_entry.id   AF-A0A7X7X8C9-F1
#
_cell.length_a   1.000
_cell.length_b   1.000
_cell.length_c   1.000
_cell.angle_alpha   90.00
_cell.angle_beta   90.00
_cell.angle_gamma   90.00
#
_symmetry.space_group_name_H-M   'P 1'
#
loop_
_entity.id
_entity.type
_entity.pdbx_description
1 polymer ?
#
loop_
_entity_poly.entity_id
_entity_poly.type
_entity_poly.pdbx_seq_one_letter_code
_entity_poly.pdbx_strand_id
1 'polypeptide(L)'
;MSNFPAWFNRAYKRWSRSQAGEEDFIAFCDLLGYPPSKVLGWMQGEFLPEKPEVLSIAGILGVEVYQVLDLPKPDPELLKIYGSFSHLSGQDRSNLALALLEIEKIFEEDNISTKSPEAKEIIKSTFEKYGLNR
;
A
#
# COMPACT_ATOMS: atom_id res chain seq x y z
N MET A 1 13.73 -14.44 -12.53
CA MET A 1 12.33 -13.97 -12.63
C MET A 1 11.79 -13.84 -11.23
N SER A 2 11.13 -12.72 -10.88
CA SER A 2 10.53 -12.57 -9.56
C SER A 2 9.47 -13.66 -9.32
N ASN A 3 9.47 -14.27 -8.12
CA ASN A 3 8.47 -15.25 -7.70
C ASN A 3 7.16 -14.57 -7.26
N PHE A 4 7.02 -13.26 -7.52
CA PHE A 4 5.90 -12.45 -7.09
C PHE A 4 4.53 -12.96 -7.55
N PRO A 5 4.27 -13.24 -8.85
CA PRO A 5 2.95 -13.68 -9.27
C PRO A 5 2.51 -14.96 -8.56
N ALA A 6 3.41 -15.94 -8.40
CA ALA A 6 3.11 -17.19 -7.70
C ALA A 6 2.88 -16.97 -6.19
N TRP A 7 3.68 -16.10 -5.55
CA TRP A 7 3.47 -15.72 -4.15
C TRP A 7 2.14 -14.97 -3.96
N PHE A 8 1.85 -13.99 -4.82
CA PHE A 8 0.67 -13.14 -4.75
C PHE A 8 -0.62 -13.95 -4.93
N ASN A 9 -0.64 -14.88 -5.89
CA ASN A 9 -1.75 -15.83 -6.06
C ASN A 9 -1.98 -16.70 -4.81
N ARG A 10 -0.91 -17.17 -4.15
CA ARG A 10 -1.03 -17.94 -2.90
C ARG A 10 -1.51 -17.06 -1.75
N ALA A 11 -1.03 -15.82 -1.66
CA ALA A 11 -1.44 -14.86 -0.64
C ALA A 11 -2.93 -14.51 -0.78
N TYR A 12 -3.39 -14.18 -1.98
CA TYR A 12 -4.80 -13.96 -2.30
C TYR A 12 -5.67 -15.17 -1.91
N LYS A 13 -5.27 -16.40 -2.29
CA LYS A 13 -6.02 -17.61 -1.92
C LYS A 13 -6.11 -17.82 -0.40
N ARG A 14 -5.07 -17.49 0.36
CA ARG A 14 -5.08 -17.56 1.82
C ARG A 14 -6.03 -16.50 2.40
N TRP A 15 -5.93 -15.27 1.91
CA TRP A 15 -6.78 -14.17 2.32
C TRP A 15 -8.27 -14.48 2.04
N SER A 16 -8.61 -14.91 0.82
CA SER A 16 -10.00 -15.24 0.43
C SER A 16 -10.58 -16.36 1.30
N ARG A 17 -9.79 -17.39 1.63
CA ARG A 17 -10.20 -18.47 2.55
C ARG A 17 -10.39 -18.03 4.01
N SER A 18 -9.79 -16.91 4.41
CA SER A 18 -9.90 -16.37 5.77
C SER A 18 -11.12 -15.48 5.96
N GLN A 19 -11.78 -15.06 4.87
CA GLN A 19 -12.98 -14.23 4.96
C GLN A 19 -14.20 -15.06 5.34
N ALA A 20 -15.05 -14.49 6.19
CA ALA A 20 -16.31 -15.11 6.63
C ALA A 20 -17.40 -14.91 5.56
N GLY A 21 -17.25 -15.53 4.38
CA GLY A 21 -18.23 -15.44 3.30
C GLY A 21 -17.64 -15.61 1.90
N GLU A 22 -18.44 -15.29 0.88
CA GLU A 22 -18.02 -15.22 -0.52
C GLU A 22 -17.37 -13.86 -0.83
N GLU A 23 -16.40 -13.40 -0.04
CA GLU A 23 -15.66 -12.21 -0.46
C GLU A 23 -14.96 -12.49 -1.79
N ASP A 24 -15.35 -11.72 -2.80
CA ASP A 24 -14.96 -11.92 -4.16
C ASP A 24 -13.66 -11.16 -4.48
N PHE A 25 -13.17 -11.39 -5.71
CA PHE A 25 -11.98 -10.73 -6.20
C PHE A 25 -12.10 -9.20 -6.20
N ILE A 26 -13.31 -8.66 -6.29
CA ILE A 26 -13.55 -7.20 -6.32
C ILE A 26 -13.36 -6.61 -4.93
N ALA A 27 -13.88 -7.26 -3.88
CA ALA A 27 -13.63 -6.86 -2.49
C ALA A 27 -12.12 -6.80 -2.18
N PHE A 28 -11.36 -7.79 -2.68
CA PHE A 28 -9.90 -7.77 -2.56
C PHE A 28 -9.23 -6.59 -3.27
N CYS A 29 -9.69 -6.27 -4.47
CA CYS A 29 -9.20 -5.12 -5.24
C CYS A 29 -9.46 -3.81 -4.50
N ASP A 30 -10.65 -3.65 -3.92
CA ASP A 30 -11.01 -2.48 -3.11
C ASP A 30 -10.18 -2.39 -1.82
N LEU A 31 -9.89 -3.51 -1.17
CA LEU A 31 -9.00 -3.55 0.00
C LEU A 31 -7.55 -3.24 -0.34
N LEU A 32 -7.09 -3.50 -1.56
CA LEU A 32 -5.78 -3.06 -2.02
C LEU A 32 -5.80 -1.61 -2.50
N GLY A 33 -6.97 -1.10 -2.90
CA GLY A 33 -7.16 0.24 -3.46
C GLY A 33 -6.79 0.35 -4.94
N TYR A 34 -6.84 -0.76 -5.68
CA TYR A 34 -6.44 -0.79 -7.10
C TYR A 34 -7.50 -1.48 -7.96
N PRO A 35 -7.66 -1.06 -9.23
CA PRO A 35 -8.67 -1.63 -10.11
C PRO A 35 -8.38 -3.10 -10.45
N PRO A 36 -9.42 -3.92 -10.73
CA PRO A 36 -9.27 -5.34 -11.05
C PRO A 36 -8.28 -5.64 -12.17
N SER A 37 -8.22 -4.80 -13.22
CA SER A 37 -7.25 -4.95 -14.31
C SER A 37 -5.81 -4.91 -13.83
N LYS A 38 -5.51 -4.03 -12.86
CA LYS A 38 -4.17 -3.88 -12.32
C LYS A 38 -3.78 -5.07 -11.44
N VAL A 39 -4.70 -5.51 -10.58
CA VAL A 39 -4.51 -6.68 -9.71
C VAL A 39 -4.40 -7.97 -10.54
N LEU A 40 -5.17 -8.11 -11.62
CA LEU A 40 -5.05 -9.24 -12.55
C LEU A 40 -3.70 -9.26 -13.25
N GLY A 41 -3.20 -8.11 -13.72
CA GLY A 41 -1.87 -8.01 -14.32
C GLY A 41 -0.76 -8.48 -13.37
N TRP A 42 -0.84 -8.13 -12.09
CA TRP A 42 0.06 -8.65 -11.04
C TRP A 42 -0.05 -10.17 -10.86
N MET A 43 -1.28 -10.71 -10.83
CA MET A 43 -1.51 -12.16 -10.70
C MET A 43 -0.99 -12.96 -11.89
N GLN A 44 -1.06 -12.37 -13.09
CA GLN A 44 -0.59 -13.00 -14.34
C GLN A 44 0.90 -12.77 -14.59
N GLY A 45 1.52 -11.83 -13.88
CA GLY A 45 2.92 -11.47 -14.04
C GLY A 45 3.18 -10.61 -15.27
N GLU A 46 2.18 -9.87 -15.75
CA GLU A 46 2.33 -8.90 -16.85
C GLU A 46 3.25 -7.75 -16.42
N PHE A 47 3.15 -7.32 -15.16
CA PHE A 47 4.01 -6.32 -14.55
C PHE A 47 4.12 -6.56 -13.03
N LEU A 48 5.12 -5.94 -12.41
CA LEU A 48 5.33 -5.96 -10.97
C LEU A 48 4.73 -4.71 -10.32
N PRO A 49 4.33 -4.77 -9.04
CA PRO A 49 3.86 -3.60 -8.32
C PRO A 49 4.98 -2.57 -8.09
N GLU A 50 4.64 -1.30 -8.18
CA GLU A 50 5.49 -0.17 -7.83
C GLU A 50 5.51 0.08 -6.31
N LYS A 51 6.44 0.91 -5.81
CA LYS A 51 6.60 1.13 -4.35
C LYS A 51 5.30 1.42 -3.58
N PRO A 52 4.39 2.32 -4.04
CA PRO A 52 3.12 2.58 -3.33
C PRO A 52 2.18 1.36 -3.31
N GLU A 53 2.24 0.56 -4.38
CA GLU A 53 1.46 -0.67 -4.51
C GLU A 53 2.01 -1.75 -3.58
N VAL A 54 3.34 -1.84 -3.46
CA VAL A 54 4.00 -2.75 -2.52
C VAL A 54 3.62 -2.43 -1.08
N LEU A 55 3.54 -1.15 -0.69
CA LEU A 55 3.06 -0.74 0.63
C LEU A 55 1.61 -1.19 0.87
N SER A 56 0.74 -0.97 -0.12
CA SER A 56 -0.67 -1.40 -0.02
C SER A 56 -0.82 -2.91 0.08
N ILE A 57 -0.06 -3.67 -0.72
CA ILE A 57 -0.01 -5.13 -0.65
C ILE A 57 0.51 -5.58 0.72
N ALA A 58 1.55 -4.94 1.25
CA ALA A 58 2.12 -5.30 2.54
C ALA A 58 1.15 -5.05 3.70
N GLY A 59 0.37 -3.98 3.64
CA GLY A 59 -0.65 -3.68 4.65
C GLY A 59 -1.78 -4.71 4.71
N ILE A 60 -2.01 -5.50 3.65
CA ILE A 60 -3.08 -6.52 3.60
C ILE A 60 -2.53 -7.94 3.71
N LEU A 61 -1.46 -8.25 2.97
CA LEU A 61 -0.92 -9.60 2.80
C LEU A 61 0.36 -9.87 3.59
N GLY A 62 0.96 -8.84 4.19
CA GLY A 62 2.18 -8.92 4.97
C GLY A 62 3.43 -8.44 4.23
N VAL A 63 4.46 -8.10 5.01
CA VAL A 63 5.72 -7.51 4.56
C VAL A 63 6.59 -8.44 3.72
N GLU A 64 6.22 -9.71 3.61
CA GLU A 64 6.89 -10.71 2.77
C GLU A 64 6.94 -10.29 1.31
N VAL A 65 6.00 -9.44 0.84
CA VAL A 65 6.01 -8.89 -0.52
C VAL A 65 7.33 -8.17 -0.85
N TYR A 66 7.93 -7.46 0.13
CA TYR A 66 9.21 -6.78 -0.07
C TYR A 66 10.34 -7.79 -0.30
N GLN A 67 10.37 -8.88 0.45
CA GLN A 67 11.36 -9.95 0.25
C GLN A 67 11.20 -10.64 -1.11
N VAL A 68 9.96 -10.86 -1.54
CA VAL A 68 9.64 -11.51 -2.81
C VAL A 68 10.04 -10.65 -4.02
N LEU A 69 10.03 -9.33 -3.85
CA LEU A 69 10.42 -8.34 -4.85
C LEU A 69 11.87 -7.86 -4.72
N ASP A 70 12.64 -8.40 -3.77
CA ASP A 70 14.01 -7.97 -3.47
C ASP A 70 14.12 -6.47 -3.15
N LEU A 71 13.11 -5.96 -2.43
CA LEU A 71 13.03 -4.58 -1.96
C LEU A 71 13.46 -4.47 -0.50
N PRO A 72 14.07 -3.35 -0.08
CA PRO A 72 14.33 -3.09 1.33
C PRO A 72 13.00 -3.08 2.09
N LYS A 73 13.01 -3.65 3.31
CA LYS A 73 11.82 -3.60 4.17
C LYS A 73 11.43 -2.15 4.43
N PRO A 74 10.12 -1.83 4.42
CA PRO A 74 9.67 -0.48 4.72
C PRO A 74 9.92 -0.16 6.19
N ASP A 75 9.89 1.13 6.52
CA ASP A 75 9.85 1.56 7.91
C ASP A 75 8.64 0.91 8.62
N PRO A 76 8.84 0.22 9.76
CA PRO A 76 7.74 -0.32 10.55
C PRO A 76 6.70 0.73 10.98
N GLU A 77 7.11 1.97 11.23
CA GLU A 77 6.18 3.04 11.63
C GLU A 77 5.31 3.47 10.43
N LEU A 78 5.86 3.47 9.21
CA LEU A 78 5.10 3.71 7.98
C LEU A 78 3.97 2.69 7.81
N LEU A 79 4.27 1.40 8.01
CA LEU A 79 3.25 0.34 7.96
C LEU A 79 2.19 0.48 9.03
N LYS A 80 2.59 0.88 10.25
CA LYS A 80 1.68 1.09 11.37
C LYS A 80 0.76 2.29 11.12
N ILE A 81 1.28 3.37 10.55
CA ILE A 81 0.47 4.52 10.12
C ILE A 81 -0.51 4.05 9.05
N TYR A 82 -0.05 3.41 7.98
CA TYR A 82 -0.92 2.90 6.92
C TYR A 82 -2.03 1.98 7.46
N GLY A 83 -1.68 1.04 8.35
CA GLY A 83 -2.62 0.13 9.01
C GLY A 83 -3.63 0.83 9.92
N SER A 84 -3.29 1.99 10.50
CA SER A 84 -4.22 2.78 11.33
C SER A 84 -5.38 3.37 10.52
N PHE A 85 -5.23 3.46 9.20
CA PHE A 85 -6.29 3.85 8.27
C PHE A 85 -6.97 2.64 7.62
N SER A 86 -7.15 1.55 8.37
CA SER A 86 -7.84 0.33 7.90
C SER A 86 -9.29 0.57 7.47
N HIS A 87 -9.89 1.69 7.88
CA HIS A 87 -11.24 2.10 7.48
C HIS A 87 -11.30 2.67 6.05
N LEU A 88 -10.16 3.07 5.46
CA LEU A 88 -10.10 3.50 4.07
C LEU A 88 -10.10 2.30 3.12
N SER A 89 -10.83 2.44 2.01
CA SER A 89 -10.92 1.45 0.92
C SER A 89 -10.83 2.14 -0.44
N GLY A 90 -10.68 1.36 -1.50
CA GLY A 90 -10.68 1.85 -2.87
C GLY A 90 -9.60 2.91 -3.11
N GLN A 91 -9.94 3.95 -3.86
CA GLN A 91 -8.99 4.99 -4.26
C GLN A 91 -8.40 5.76 -3.07
N ASP A 92 -9.16 5.97 -1.99
CA ASP A 92 -8.64 6.69 -0.82
C ASP A 92 -7.51 5.90 -0.14
N ARG A 93 -7.58 4.57 -0.19
CA ARG A 93 -6.55 3.69 0.36
C ARG A 93 -5.27 3.70 -0.47
N SER A 94 -5.36 3.72 -1.80
CA SER A 94 -4.17 3.86 -2.64
C SER A 94 -3.59 5.28 -2.59
N ASN A 95 -4.44 6.30 -2.47
CA ASN A 95 -4.03 7.68 -2.23
C ASN A 95 -3.26 7.84 -0.92
N LEU A 96 -3.67 7.14 0.14
CA LEU A 96 -2.90 7.12 1.40
C LEU A 96 -1.49 6.57 1.19
N ALA A 97 -1.34 5.44 0.48
CA ALA A 97 -0.01 4.87 0.24
C ALA A 97 0.89 5.84 -0.55
N LEU A 98 0.33 6.51 -1.55
CA LEU A 98 1.03 7.56 -2.31
C LEU A 98 1.43 8.74 -1.42
N ALA A 99 0.50 9.24 -0.61
CA ALA A 99 0.74 10.37 0.28
C ALA A 99 1.84 10.07 1.30
N LEU A 100 1.81 8.90 1.93
CA LEU A 100 2.80 8.53 2.94
C LEU A 100 4.20 8.39 2.35
N LEU A 101 4.35 7.81 1.16
CA LEU A 101 5.65 7.71 0.50
C LEU A 101 6.17 9.06 0.01
N GLU A 102 5.28 9.96 -0.41
CA GLU A 102 5.68 11.34 -0.75
C GLU A 102 6.17 12.09 0.51
N ILE A 103 5.48 11.96 1.64
CA ILE A 103 5.90 12.54 2.92
C ILE A 103 7.24 11.98 3.37
N GLU A 104 7.42 10.65 3.33
CA GLU A 104 8.69 9.99 3.67
C GLU A 104 9.84 10.56 2.83
N LYS A 105 9.64 10.64 1.51
CA LYS A 105 10.63 11.20 0.58
C LYS A 105 10.97 12.66 0.91
N ILE A 106 9.97 13.51 1.15
CA ILE A 106 10.20 14.93 1.48
C ILE A 106 10.99 15.05 2.78
N PHE A 107 10.64 14.27 3.82
CA PHE A 107 11.35 14.32 5.09
C PHE A 107 12.79 13.85 5.00
N GLU A 108 13.06 12.83 4.17
CA GLU A 108 14.41 12.35 3.90
C GLU A 108 15.25 13.36 3.11
N GLU A 109 14.69 13.93 2.03
CA GLU A 109 15.41 14.86 1.14
C GLU A 109 15.72 16.20 1.83
N ASP A 110 14.78 16.73 2.60
CA ASP A 110 14.91 18.03 3.26
C ASP A 110 15.41 17.94 4.71
N ASN A 111 15.71 16.72 5.19
CA ASN A 111 16.16 16.42 6.56
C ASN A 111 15.23 17.03 7.64
N ILE A 112 13.91 16.92 7.39
CA ILE A 112 12.88 17.54 8.23
C ILE A 112 12.57 16.61 9.41
N SER A 113 12.63 17.18 10.61
CA SER A 113 12.18 16.46 11.80
C SER A 113 10.66 16.30 11.79
N THR A 114 10.18 15.06 11.97
CA THR A 114 8.74 14.73 12.09
C THR A 114 8.01 15.46 13.22
N LYS A 115 8.73 16.09 14.15
CA LYS A 115 8.18 16.86 15.28
C LYS A 115 8.10 18.36 15.01
N SER A 116 8.58 18.84 13.87
CA SER A 116 8.58 20.27 13.54
C SER A 116 7.17 20.77 13.18
N PRO A 117 6.88 22.07 13.33
CA PRO A 117 5.66 22.66 12.79
C PRO A 117 5.56 22.50 11.27
N GLU A 118 6.69 22.58 10.57
CA GLU A 118 6.81 22.39 9.12
C GLU A 118 6.36 20.98 8.68
N ALA A 119 6.73 19.94 9.44
CA ALA A 119 6.28 18.57 9.16
C ALA A 119 4.75 18.45 9.15
N LYS A 120 4.05 19.18 10.02
CA LYS A 120 2.58 19.17 10.06
C LYS A 120 1.98 19.79 8.80
N GLU A 121 2.54 20.90 8.33
CA GLU A 121 2.09 21.56 7.10
C GLU A 121 2.36 20.70 5.86
N ILE A 122 3.50 20.01 5.81
CA ILE A 122 3.82 19.05 4.74
C ILE A 122 2.79 17.91 4.75
N ILE A 123 2.58 17.24 5.89
CA ILE A 123 1.60 16.15 5.99
C ILE A 123 0.21 16.62 5.54
N LYS A 124 -0.23 17.78 6.04
CA LYS A 124 -1.54 18.35 5.71
C LYS A 124 -1.65 18.64 4.21
N SER A 125 -0.69 19.36 3.63
CA SER A 125 -0.71 19.72 2.21
C SER A 125 -0.60 18.51 1.29
N THR A 126 0.20 17.49 1.66
CA THR A 126 0.25 16.23 0.92
C THR A 126 -1.08 15.48 1.01
N PHE A 127 -1.71 15.42 2.18
CA PHE A 127 -3.02 14.78 2.33
C PHE A 127 -4.10 15.51 1.52
N GLU A 128 -4.10 16.85 1.52
CA GLU A 128 -4.98 17.66 0.67
C GLU A 128 -4.77 17.39 -0.81
N LYS A 129 -3.50 17.31 -1.27
CA LYS A 129 -3.13 16.96 -2.65
C LYS A 129 -3.72 15.61 -3.09
N TYR A 130 -3.78 14.64 -2.19
CA TYR A 130 -4.32 13.31 -2.45
C TYR A 130 -5.81 13.15 -2.09
N GLY A 131 -6.49 14.24 -1.71
CA GLY A 131 -7.92 14.24 -1.39
C GLY A 131 -8.30 13.55 -0.07
N LEU A 132 -7.35 13.41 0.85
CA LEU A 132 -7.50 12.75 2.15
C LEU A 132 -7.93 13.70 3.29
N ASN A 133 -8.45 14.87 2.96
CA ASN A 133 -8.83 15.94 3.89
C ASN A 133 -10.31 15.92 4.31
N ARG A 134 -10.97 14.76 4.19
CA ARG A 134 -12.41 14.60 4.48
C ARG A 134 -12.71 14.34 5.94
#